data_AF-A0A090IRJ6-F1
#
_entry.id   AF-A0A090IRJ6-F1
#
_cell.length_a   1.000
_cell.length_b   1.000
_cell.length_c   1.000
_cell.angle_alpha   90.00
_cell.angle_beta   90.00
_cell.angle_gamma   90.00
#
_symmetry.space_group_name_H-M   'P 1'
#
loop_
_entity.id
_entity.type
_entity.pdbx_description
1 polymer ?
#
loop_
_entity_poly.entity_id
_entity_poly.type
_entity_poly.pdbx_seq_one_letter_code
_entity_poly.pdbx_strand_id
1 'polypeptide(L)'
;MKLLDNGLDSFKKSILKLSELDGISKDEYEFSLKDIVINLHHSLETIFKYLIMKKDEFLVYEDLNSIFNVKVQKLYGKKGVEKFNTIKFIDALNRLIILYELDINEVEYNKIKQLNDYRNILTHFEYQFEDNEIEHLISLILPTVFNIFDAYVDDFGKFAIQNNIYSNTKLLIDNTDIWSLEKSIFLKQEFTRAKNYFEQLMKNSPDKIKQVFENKDKKFEYMNCPSCKKETFVKLGNLIDYGRDIGYYGSCELCEISFKKDDAQFLSMYTTSYEKFEEEIYSISKMLVLRIFTNDLPIENKKQDDIRKLREIYQSYSNEIDLIIVDIINYYIYDINYILGDIYFIKYMYGNLEYGEKIIYGEKLYKYVNGPDYYDLISHDHTVKEIKSKLSLIRDNYDYLSDGKFDLIQKRLLKETYCYQQMSYPNPHMDNEEVEGEYTLEIHFDFDLFFDCINL
;
A
#
# COMPACT_ATOMS: atom_id res chain seq x y z
N MET A 1 27.70 2.70 16.02
CA MET A 1 28.47 3.38 14.96
C MET A 1 28.86 2.41 13.85
N LYS A 2 29.93 1.62 13.93
CA LYS A 2 30.41 0.80 12.78
C LYS A 2 29.36 -0.05 12.03
N LEU A 3 28.41 -0.67 12.73
CA LEU A 3 27.38 -1.49 12.08
C LEU A 3 26.37 -0.65 11.29
N LEU A 4 25.84 0.43 11.91
CA LEU A 4 24.91 1.35 11.26
C LEU A 4 25.57 2.05 10.07
N ASP A 5 26.80 2.56 10.24
CA ASP A 5 27.53 3.26 9.18
C ASP A 5 27.75 2.35 7.96
N ASN A 6 28.11 1.09 8.17
CA ASN A 6 28.28 0.09 7.11
C ASN A 6 26.96 -0.23 6.40
N GLY A 7 25.87 -0.35 7.16
CA GLY A 7 24.53 -0.58 6.62
C GLY A 7 24.10 0.59 5.73
N LEU A 8 24.19 1.82 6.23
CA LEU A 8 23.84 3.03 5.50
C LEU A 8 24.71 3.27 4.25
N ASP A 9 26.02 3.00 4.32
CA ASP A 9 26.90 3.10 3.15
C ASP A 9 26.50 2.09 2.06
N SER A 10 26.16 0.86 2.45
CA SER A 10 25.67 -0.16 1.51
C SER A 10 24.31 0.23 0.92
N PHE A 11 23.41 0.79 1.74
CA PHE A 11 22.13 1.31 1.29
C PHE A 11 22.32 2.38 0.21
N LYS A 12 23.15 3.38 0.50
CA LYS A 12 23.48 4.47 -0.42
C LYS A 12 24.01 3.95 -1.74
N LYS A 13 24.96 3.01 -1.71
CA LYS A 13 25.53 2.42 -2.92
C LYS A 13 24.46 1.76 -3.79
N SER A 14 23.52 1.03 -3.20
CA SER A 14 22.41 0.43 -3.95
C SER A 14 21.55 1.49 -4.64
N ILE A 15 21.16 2.55 -3.92
CA ILE A 15 20.28 3.59 -4.46
C ILE A 15 20.98 4.43 -5.53
N LEU A 16 22.26 4.75 -5.36
CA LEU A 16 23.03 5.45 -6.39
C LEU A 16 23.14 4.61 -7.66
N LYS A 17 23.48 3.33 -7.53
CA LYS A 17 23.62 2.43 -8.68
C LYS A 17 22.30 2.23 -9.43
N LEU A 18 21.19 2.19 -8.70
CA LEU A 18 19.84 2.12 -9.26
C LEU A 18 19.51 3.35 -10.13
N SER A 19 19.94 4.54 -9.72
CA SER A 19 19.76 5.77 -10.51
C SER A 19 20.67 5.86 -11.75
N GLU A 20 21.65 4.95 -11.89
CA GLU A 20 22.62 4.92 -12.98
C GLU A 20 22.32 3.79 -14.00
N LEU A 21 21.19 3.09 -13.86
CA LEU A 21 20.81 1.98 -14.76
C LEU A 21 20.39 2.44 -16.16
N ASP A 22 19.96 3.70 -16.32
CA ASP A 22 19.50 4.21 -17.61
C ASP A 22 20.67 4.34 -18.60
N GLY A 23 20.57 3.67 -19.76
CA GLY A 23 21.47 3.86 -20.90
C GLY A 23 22.79 3.06 -20.86
N ILE A 24 22.94 2.13 -19.92
CA ILE A 24 24.08 1.20 -19.87
C ILE A 24 23.86 -0.01 -20.78
N SER A 25 24.93 -0.76 -21.08
CA SER A 25 24.82 -1.96 -21.90
C SER A 25 24.06 -3.08 -21.18
N LYS A 26 23.48 -4.04 -21.93
CA LYS A 26 22.68 -5.15 -21.33
C LYS A 26 23.48 -5.96 -20.31
N ASP A 27 24.75 -6.25 -20.58
CA ASP A 27 25.61 -7.01 -19.67
C ASP A 27 25.89 -6.18 -18.40
N GLU A 28 26.24 -4.90 -18.54
CA GLU A 28 26.45 -3.99 -17.41
C GLU A 28 25.19 -3.78 -16.58
N TYR A 29 24.02 -3.76 -17.23
CA TYR A 29 22.72 -3.69 -16.57
C TYR A 29 22.49 -4.91 -15.68
N GLU A 30 22.69 -6.11 -16.21
CA GLU A 30 22.54 -7.35 -15.43
C GLU A 30 23.50 -7.38 -14.23
N PHE A 31 24.78 -7.06 -14.43
CA PHE A 31 25.75 -6.97 -13.31
C PHE A 31 25.36 -5.89 -12.29
N SER A 32 24.77 -4.78 -12.76
CA SER A 32 24.33 -3.70 -11.89
C SER A 32 23.16 -4.10 -11.01
N LEU A 33 22.16 -4.78 -11.56
CA LEU A 33 21.06 -5.36 -10.79
C LEU A 33 21.55 -6.33 -9.72
N LYS A 34 22.54 -7.18 -10.05
CA LYS A 34 23.10 -8.13 -9.07
C LYS A 34 23.73 -7.43 -7.88
N ASP A 35 24.55 -6.42 -8.15
CA ASP A 35 25.19 -5.63 -7.11
C ASP A 35 24.16 -4.85 -6.27
N ILE A 36 23.13 -4.30 -6.89
CA ILE A 36 22.05 -3.57 -6.18
C ILE A 36 21.37 -4.52 -5.19
N VAL A 37 20.96 -5.70 -5.64
CA VAL A 37 20.30 -6.72 -4.80
C VAL A 37 21.19 -7.13 -3.63
N ILE A 38 22.47 -7.43 -3.89
CA ILE A 38 23.44 -7.84 -2.86
C ILE A 38 23.64 -6.74 -1.82
N ASN A 39 23.88 -5.50 -2.27
CA ASN A 39 24.13 -4.37 -1.38
C ASN A 39 22.89 -3.98 -0.59
N LEU A 40 21.70 -4.04 -1.21
CA LEU A 40 20.44 -3.70 -0.54
C LEU A 40 20.10 -4.75 0.52
N HIS A 41 20.20 -6.04 0.18
CA HIS A 41 20.00 -7.13 1.12
C HIS A 41 20.95 -7.02 2.32
N HIS A 42 22.25 -6.82 2.06
CA HIS A 42 23.26 -6.66 3.11
C HIS A 42 22.96 -5.44 4.00
N SER A 43 22.61 -4.31 3.39
CA SER A 43 22.23 -3.09 4.10
C SER A 43 21.08 -3.33 5.07
N LEU A 44 19.97 -3.87 4.55
CA LEU A 44 18.77 -4.15 5.34
C LEU A 44 19.07 -5.13 6.48
N GLU A 45 19.80 -6.24 6.21
CA GLU A 45 20.21 -7.18 7.27
C GLU A 45 20.99 -6.46 8.38
N THR A 46 21.94 -5.62 7.99
CA THR A 46 22.86 -4.93 8.89
C THR A 46 22.12 -3.91 9.76
N ILE A 47 21.23 -3.12 9.15
CA ILE A 47 20.43 -2.11 9.86
C ILE A 47 19.39 -2.78 10.77
N PHE A 48 18.71 -3.84 10.31
CA PHE A 48 17.77 -4.59 11.16
C PHE A 48 18.47 -5.18 12.38
N LYS A 49 19.65 -5.78 12.21
CA LYS A 49 20.48 -6.25 13.33
C LYS A 49 20.88 -5.11 14.27
N TYR A 50 21.25 -3.94 13.74
CA TYR A 50 21.54 -2.76 14.55
C TYR A 50 20.34 -2.35 15.41
N LEU A 51 19.14 -2.28 14.82
CA LEU A 51 17.92 -1.91 15.55
C LEU A 51 17.59 -2.94 16.64
N ILE A 52 17.68 -4.23 16.34
CA ILE A 52 17.52 -5.29 17.34
C ILE A 52 18.50 -5.13 18.50
N MET A 53 19.77 -4.84 18.20
CA MET A 53 20.80 -4.60 19.21
C MET A 53 20.54 -3.34 20.06
N LYS A 54 19.81 -2.33 19.56
CA LYS A 54 19.36 -1.18 20.36
C LYS A 54 18.34 -1.59 21.43
N LYS A 55 17.53 -2.63 21.17
CA LYS A 55 16.58 -3.18 22.15
C LYS A 55 17.30 -4.10 23.14
N ASP A 56 18.07 -5.06 22.64
CA ASP A 56 18.90 -5.96 23.45
C ASP A 56 20.02 -6.59 22.60
N GLU A 57 21.27 -6.52 23.07
CA GLU A 57 22.45 -7.01 22.32
C GLU A 57 22.45 -8.51 22.06
N PHE A 58 21.73 -9.31 22.86
CA PHE A 58 21.70 -10.76 22.75
C PHE A 58 20.72 -11.23 21.68
N LEU A 59 19.70 -10.44 21.36
CA LEU A 59 18.67 -10.79 20.37
C LEU A 59 19.18 -10.81 18.94
N VAL A 60 20.46 -10.52 18.68
CA VAL A 60 21.07 -10.64 17.35
C VAL A 60 21.64 -12.03 17.06
N TYR A 61 21.65 -12.93 18.05
CA TYR A 61 22.29 -14.24 17.92
C TYR A 61 21.30 -15.38 17.66
N GLU A 62 21.76 -16.42 16.97
CA GLU A 62 20.97 -17.63 16.69
C GLU A 62 20.76 -18.47 17.96
N ASP A 63 21.81 -18.65 18.78
CA ASP A 63 21.80 -19.48 19.99
C ASP A 63 22.20 -18.69 21.24
N LEU A 64 21.19 -18.25 21.99
CA LEU A 64 21.36 -17.53 23.26
C LEU A 64 22.01 -18.40 24.34
N ASN A 65 21.69 -19.69 24.38
CA ASN A 65 22.20 -20.60 25.42
C ASN A 65 23.71 -20.76 25.29
N SER A 66 24.21 -20.92 24.06
CA SER A 66 25.65 -20.98 23.79
C SER A 66 26.36 -19.72 24.30
N ILE A 67 25.79 -18.54 24.07
CA ILE A 67 26.36 -17.26 24.51
C ILE A 67 26.39 -17.13 26.01
N PHE A 68 25.27 -17.39 26.68
CA PHE A 68 25.20 -17.29 28.13
C PHE A 68 26.16 -18.30 28.78
N ASN A 69 26.21 -19.53 28.27
CA ASN A 69 27.14 -20.54 28.77
C ASN A 69 28.60 -20.10 28.63
N VAL A 70 29.00 -19.53 27.49
CA VAL A 70 30.38 -19.04 27.30
C VAL A 70 30.67 -17.79 28.13
N LYS A 71 29.74 -16.82 28.21
CA LYS A 71 29.90 -15.62 29.07
C LYS A 71 30.04 -16.01 30.55
N VAL A 72 29.24 -16.98 31.03
CA VAL A 72 29.35 -17.52 32.39
C VAL A 72 30.68 -18.25 32.59
N GLN A 73 31.09 -19.11 31.65
CA GLN A 73 32.38 -19.82 31.73
C GLN A 73 33.58 -18.87 31.79
N LYS A 74 33.52 -17.73 31.09
CA LYS A 74 34.54 -16.68 31.14
C LYS A 74 34.62 -15.99 32.51
N LEU A 75 33.50 -15.75 33.17
CA LEU A 75 33.50 -15.21 34.54
C LEU A 75 34.30 -16.08 35.51
N TYR A 76 34.36 -17.39 35.23
CA TYR A 76 35.16 -18.37 35.99
C TYR A 76 36.51 -18.71 35.35
N GLY A 77 37.04 -17.84 34.48
CA GLY A 77 38.42 -17.96 33.95
C GLY A 77 38.63 -19.06 32.89
N LYS A 78 37.56 -19.65 32.33
CA LYS A 78 37.69 -20.66 31.26
C LYS A 78 37.82 -19.99 29.89
N LYS A 79 38.72 -20.51 29.04
CA LYS A 79 38.86 -20.09 27.64
C LYS A 79 37.83 -20.83 26.78
N GLY A 80 36.75 -20.15 26.40
CA GLY A 80 35.76 -20.64 25.43
C GLY A 80 36.00 -20.06 24.03
N VAL A 81 35.55 -20.78 22.99
CA VAL A 81 35.57 -20.29 21.60
C VAL A 81 34.54 -19.17 21.43
N GLU A 82 34.95 -18.03 20.89
CA GLU A 82 34.14 -16.78 20.81
C GLU A 82 33.44 -16.56 19.47
N LYS A 83 33.20 -17.61 18.67
CA LYS A 83 32.45 -17.45 17.41
C LYS A 83 31.01 -17.86 17.61
N PHE A 84 30.13 -16.86 17.72
CA PHE A 84 28.68 -17.03 17.70
C PHE A 84 28.14 -16.62 16.35
N ASN A 85 27.21 -17.41 15.82
CA ASN A 85 26.48 -17.02 14.63
C ASN A 85 25.43 -15.98 14.99
N THR A 86 25.36 -14.93 14.18
CA THR A 86 24.25 -13.98 14.22
C THR A 86 23.09 -14.51 13.38
N ILE A 87 21.89 -14.11 13.72
CA ILE A 87 20.68 -14.38 12.93
C ILE A 87 20.83 -14.01 11.45
N LYS A 88 20.03 -14.63 10.59
CA LYS A 88 20.00 -14.32 9.15
C LYS A 88 18.98 -13.23 8.84
N PHE A 89 18.95 -12.76 7.59
CA PHE A 89 18.04 -11.72 7.09
C PHE A 89 16.58 -11.89 7.52
N ILE A 90 15.97 -13.06 7.24
CA ILE A 90 14.55 -13.30 7.54
C ILE A 90 14.30 -13.33 9.05
N ASP A 91 15.21 -13.93 9.83
CA ASP A 91 15.12 -13.93 11.28
C ASP A 91 15.25 -12.51 11.86
N ALA A 92 16.09 -11.67 11.25
CA ALA A 92 16.22 -10.26 11.63
C ALA A 92 14.93 -9.48 11.31
N LEU A 93 14.34 -9.66 10.13
CA LEU A 93 13.05 -9.05 9.78
C LEU A 93 11.94 -9.47 10.76
N ASN A 94 11.80 -10.78 11.02
CA ASN A 94 10.79 -11.31 11.95
C ASN A 94 10.95 -10.76 13.37
N ARG A 95 12.18 -10.73 13.89
CA ARG A 95 12.46 -10.15 15.21
C ARG A 95 12.16 -8.65 15.24
N LEU A 96 12.50 -7.93 14.18
CA LEU A 96 12.24 -6.50 14.09
C LEU A 96 10.73 -6.19 14.14
N ILE A 97 9.93 -6.91 13.35
CA ILE A 97 8.46 -6.76 13.32
C ILE A 97 7.87 -6.90 14.72
N ILE A 98 8.28 -7.93 15.46
CA ILE A 98 7.75 -8.18 16.81
C ILE A 98 8.28 -7.18 17.85
N LEU A 99 9.58 -6.85 17.83
CA LEU A 99 10.21 -5.99 18.85
C LEU A 99 9.82 -4.51 18.73
N TYR A 100 9.40 -4.09 17.55
CA TYR A 100 8.99 -2.72 17.25
C TYR A 100 7.50 -2.61 16.90
N GLU A 101 6.75 -3.71 16.99
CA GLU A 101 5.32 -3.77 16.65
C GLU A 101 5.03 -3.12 15.29
N LEU A 102 5.85 -3.47 14.29
CA LEU A 102 5.76 -2.86 12.97
C LEU A 102 4.44 -3.25 12.28
N ASP A 103 3.73 -2.26 11.77
CA ASP A 103 2.56 -2.45 10.92
C ASP A 103 3.01 -2.80 9.49
N ILE A 104 3.29 -4.09 9.26
CA ILE A 104 3.68 -4.63 7.96
C ILE A 104 2.70 -5.73 7.60
N ASN A 105 2.00 -5.58 6.47
CA ASN A 105 1.07 -6.59 5.99
C ASN A 105 1.78 -7.75 5.26
N GLU A 106 1.03 -8.81 4.95
CA GLU A 106 1.58 -10.01 4.31
C GLU A 106 2.24 -9.74 2.96
N VAL A 107 1.68 -8.82 2.15
CA VAL A 107 2.22 -8.46 0.83
C VAL A 107 3.56 -7.75 0.99
N GLU A 108 3.67 -6.79 1.91
CA GLU A 108 4.92 -6.08 2.22
C GLU A 108 6.00 -7.03 2.75
N TYR A 109 5.63 -7.92 3.68
CA TYR A 109 6.54 -8.95 4.19
C TYR A 109 7.07 -9.85 3.06
N ASN A 110 6.18 -10.31 2.18
CA ASN A 110 6.55 -11.18 1.07
C ASN A 110 7.49 -10.49 0.07
N LYS A 111 7.33 -9.18 -0.18
CA LYS A 111 8.26 -8.40 -1.02
C LYS A 111 9.67 -8.34 -0.42
N ILE A 112 9.78 -8.04 0.88
CA ILE A 112 11.10 -8.02 1.56
C ILE A 112 11.72 -9.42 1.56
N LYS A 113 10.91 -10.47 1.71
CA LYS A 113 11.35 -11.86 1.59
C LYS A 113 11.82 -12.21 0.16
N GLN A 114 11.15 -11.73 -0.88
CA GLN A 114 11.57 -11.92 -2.27
C GLN A 114 12.97 -11.36 -2.52
N LEU A 115 13.34 -10.22 -1.92
CA LEU A 115 14.72 -9.70 -2.00
C LEU A 115 15.76 -10.70 -1.47
N ASN A 116 15.45 -11.40 -0.38
CA ASN A 116 16.31 -12.47 0.15
C ASN A 116 16.40 -13.66 -0.79
N ASP A 117 15.27 -14.03 -1.42
CA ASP A 117 15.25 -15.12 -2.39
C ASP A 117 16.13 -14.75 -3.61
N TYR A 118 15.97 -13.55 -4.18
CA TYR A 118 16.87 -13.02 -5.23
C TYR A 118 18.34 -13.02 -4.83
N ARG A 119 18.68 -12.51 -3.64
CA ARG A 119 20.09 -12.49 -3.19
C ARG A 119 20.67 -13.90 -3.12
N ASN A 120 19.90 -14.91 -2.70
CA ASN A 120 20.39 -16.30 -2.64
C ASN A 120 20.59 -16.90 -4.04
N ILE A 121 19.74 -16.54 -4.99
CA ILE A 121 19.84 -16.97 -6.39
C ILE A 121 21.14 -16.46 -7.01
N LEU A 122 21.43 -15.17 -6.83
CA LEU A 122 22.62 -14.53 -7.39
C LEU A 122 23.93 -15.13 -6.90
N THR A 123 23.94 -15.67 -5.69
CA THR A 123 25.13 -16.34 -5.15
C THR A 123 25.36 -17.75 -5.70
N HIS A 124 24.41 -18.33 -6.45
CA HIS A 124 24.43 -19.73 -6.86
C HIS A 124 24.26 -20.00 -8.37
N PHE A 125 23.73 -19.08 -9.19
CA PHE A 125 23.46 -19.30 -10.62
C PHE A 125 23.64 -18.07 -11.53
N GLU A 126 23.84 -18.30 -12.84
CA GLU A 126 23.65 -17.31 -13.93
C GLU A 126 22.16 -17.03 -14.14
N TYR A 127 21.54 -16.30 -13.21
CA TYR A 127 20.15 -15.86 -13.35
C TYR A 127 20.06 -14.63 -14.24
N GLN A 128 19.17 -14.69 -15.25
CA GLN A 128 18.81 -13.56 -16.10
C GLN A 128 17.52 -12.95 -15.58
N PHE A 129 17.57 -11.65 -15.26
CA PHE A 129 16.40 -10.89 -14.84
C PHE A 129 15.50 -10.56 -16.01
N GLU A 130 14.19 -10.51 -15.77
CA GLU A 130 13.26 -9.90 -16.71
C GLU A 130 13.33 -8.37 -16.63
N ASP A 131 12.91 -7.70 -17.69
CA ASP A 131 12.97 -6.24 -17.79
C ASP A 131 12.23 -5.57 -16.61
N ASN A 132 12.93 -4.69 -15.88
CA ASN A 132 12.44 -3.93 -14.72
C ASN A 132 11.95 -4.75 -13.52
N GLU A 133 12.14 -6.06 -13.50
CA GLU A 133 11.65 -6.93 -12.41
C GLU A 133 12.19 -6.53 -11.04
N ILE A 134 13.50 -6.30 -10.97
CA ILE A 134 14.20 -5.96 -9.74
C ILE A 134 13.90 -4.52 -9.33
N GLU A 135 13.83 -3.60 -10.29
CA GLU A 135 13.43 -2.22 -10.11
C GLU A 135 12.04 -2.10 -9.49
N HIS A 136 11.06 -2.83 -10.05
CA HIS A 136 9.71 -2.89 -9.50
C HIS A 136 9.72 -3.44 -8.08
N LEU A 137 10.40 -4.57 -7.82
CA LEU A 137 10.51 -5.13 -6.47
C LEU A 137 11.11 -4.12 -5.48
N ILE A 138 12.23 -3.48 -5.83
CA ILE A 138 12.90 -2.52 -4.96
C ILE A 138 11.98 -1.32 -4.69
N SER A 139 11.32 -0.79 -5.73
CA SER A 139 10.37 0.32 -5.57
C SER A 139 9.19 -0.01 -4.65
N LEU A 140 8.82 -1.29 -4.55
CA LEU A 140 7.77 -1.78 -3.67
C LEU A 140 8.24 -2.03 -2.23
N ILE A 141 9.53 -2.29 -2.03
CA ILE A 141 10.15 -2.49 -0.71
C ILE A 141 10.49 -1.15 -0.04
N LEU A 142 10.93 -0.16 -0.83
CA LEU A 142 11.47 1.10 -0.32
C LEU A 142 10.51 1.89 0.58
N PRO A 143 9.21 2.02 0.29
CA PRO A 143 8.27 2.70 1.18
C PRO A 143 8.24 2.10 2.59
N THR A 144 8.13 0.77 2.70
CA THR A 144 8.14 0.08 3.99
C THR A 144 9.48 0.25 4.71
N VAL A 145 10.59 0.18 3.97
CA VAL A 145 11.94 0.40 4.54
C VAL A 145 12.11 1.84 5.04
N PHE A 146 11.65 2.84 4.29
CA PHE A 146 11.71 4.25 4.71
C PHE A 146 10.89 4.48 5.96
N ASN A 147 9.67 3.96 6.05
CA ASN A 147 8.86 4.06 7.28
C ASN A 147 9.60 3.51 8.51
N ILE A 148 10.27 2.36 8.37
CA ILE A 148 11.07 1.77 9.46
C ILE A 148 12.29 2.66 9.78
N PHE A 149 13.00 3.13 8.76
CA PHE A 149 14.25 3.86 8.94
C PHE A 149 14.00 5.26 9.50
N ASP A 150 13.02 5.99 8.98
CA ASP A 150 12.63 7.30 9.48
C ASP A 150 12.13 7.24 10.93
N ALA A 151 11.44 6.16 11.32
CA ALA A 151 10.94 5.99 12.68
C ALA A 151 12.02 5.57 13.69
N TYR A 152 12.98 4.72 13.29
CA TYR A 152 13.83 4.01 14.26
C TYR A 152 15.35 4.16 14.06
N VAL A 153 15.80 4.68 12.93
CA VAL A 153 17.22 4.93 12.65
C VAL A 153 17.55 6.40 12.90
N ASP A 154 18.44 6.64 13.87
CA ASP A 154 18.81 8.00 14.27
C ASP A 154 19.42 8.78 13.08
N ASP A 155 18.95 10.01 12.88
CA ASP A 155 19.39 10.93 11.81
C ASP A 155 19.24 10.40 10.37
N PHE A 156 18.43 9.37 10.11
CA PHE A 156 18.25 8.82 8.77
C PHE A 156 17.75 9.86 7.76
N GLY A 157 16.76 10.69 8.11
CA GLY A 157 16.27 11.73 7.21
C GLY A 157 17.35 12.73 6.77
N LYS A 158 18.26 13.12 7.67
CA LYS A 158 19.41 13.98 7.31
C LYS A 158 20.36 13.25 6.38
N PHE A 159 20.66 11.99 6.66
CA PHE A 159 21.49 11.14 5.81
C PHE A 159 20.88 10.99 4.41
N ALA A 160 19.57 10.72 4.32
CA ALA A 160 18.85 10.52 3.07
C ALA A 160 18.86 11.78 2.20
N ILE A 161 18.65 12.96 2.80
CA ILE A 161 18.75 14.26 2.10
C ILE A 161 20.18 14.50 1.61
N GLN A 162 21.19 14.35 2.48
CA GLN A 162 22.59 14.62 2.13
C GLN A 162 23.12 13.72 1.00
N ASN A 163 22.52 12.55 0.82
CA ASN A 163 22.95 11.56 -0.17
C ASN A 163 21.95 11.40 -1.32
N ASN A 164 20.99 12.32 -1.48
CA ASN A 164 19.99 12.31 -2.56
C ASN A 164 19.18 11.01 -2.66
N ILE A 165 18.98 10.31 -1.53
CA ILE A 165 18.29 9.02 -1.49
C ILE A 165 16.84 9.20 -1.95
N TYR A 166 16.10 10.12 -1.34
CA TYR A 166 14.69 10.33 -1.64
C TYR A 166 14.45 10.71 -3.11
N SER A 167 15.28 11.59 -3.68
CA SER A 167 15.14 11.98 -5.10
C SER A 167 15.41 10.81 -6.04
N ASN A 168 16.43 10.01 -5.76
CA ASN A 168 16.80 8.88 -6.61
C ASN A 168 15.74 7.77 -6.57
N THR A 169 15.16 7.51 -5.40
CA THR A 169 14.08 6.52 -5.26
C THR A 169 12.74 7.02 -5.77
N LYS A 170 12.48 8.33 -5.68
CA LYS A 170 11.20 8.91 -6.12
C LYS A 170 10.92 8.65 -7.59
N LEU A 171 11.92 8.82 -8.46
CA LEU A 171 11.76 8.56 -9.89
C LEU A 171 11.39 7.10 -10.17
N LEU A 172 12.08 6.17 -9.52
CA LEU A 172 11.81 4.74 -9.64
C LEU A 172 10.38 4.40 -9.18
N ILE A 173 10.02 4.89 -8.01
CA ILE A 173 8.71 4.66 -7.41
C ILE A 173 7.60 5.23 -8.29
N ASP A 174 7.77 6.46 -8.79
CA ASP A 174 6.82 7.11 -9.69
C ASP A 174 6.62 6.28 -10.98
N ASN A 175 7.71 5.78 -11.57
CA ASN A 175 7.64 4.95 -12.78
C ASN A 175 6.91 3.63 -12.53
N THR A 176 7.21 2.93 -11.42
CA THR A 176 6.53 1.69 -11.05
C THR A 176 5.06 1.94 -10.75
N ASP A 177 4.71 3.04 -10.08
CA ASP A 177 3.32 3.38 -9.75
C ASP A 177 2.50 3.63 -11.02
N ILE A 178 3.05 4.33 -12.02
CA ILE A 178 2.39 4.55 -13.32
C ILE A 178 2.15 3.23 -14.04
N TRP A 179 3.19 2.38 -14.17
CA TRP A 179 3.07 1.06 -14.81
C TRP A 179 2.05 0.18 -14.07
N SER A 180 2.08 0.22 -12.74
CA SER A 180 1.20 -0.58 -11.89
C SER A 180 -0.25 -0.11 -11.95
N LEU A 181 -0.50 1.20 -12.07
CA LEU A 181 -1.85 1.74 -12.23
C LEU A 181 -2.47 1.28 -13.55
N GLU A 182 -1.70 1.33 -14.65
CA GLU A 182 -2.15 0.83 -15.95
C GLU A 182 -2.53 -0.64 -15.85
N LYS A 183 -1.63 -1.46 -15.30
CA LYS A 183 -1.86 -2.90 -15.13
C LYS A 183 -3.04 -3.21 -14.21
N SER A 184 -3.17 -2.49 -13.11
CA SER A 184 -4.23 -2.76 -12.13
C SER A 184 -5.61 -2.52 -12.74
N ILE A 185 -5.77 -1.43 -13.48
CA ILE A 185 -7.06 -1.08 -14.09
C ILE A 185 -7.34 -1.97 -15.31
N PHE A 186 -6.35 -2.21 -16.18
CA PHE A 186 -6.48 -3.13 -17.31
C PHE A 186 -6.96 -4.51 -16.85
N LEU A 187 -6.30 -5.09 -15.84
CA LEU A 187 -6.67 -6.41 -15.34
C LEU A 187 -8.06 -6.39 -14.70
N LYS A 188 -8.41 -5.35 -13.93
CA LYS A 188 -9.78 -5.21 -13.38
C LYS A 188 -10.85 -5.25 -14.48
N GLN A 189 -10.63 -4.56 -15.61
CA GLN A 189 -11.54 -4.59 -16.75
C GLN A 189 -11.62 -5.97 -17.39
N GLU A 190 -10.48 -6.63 -17.60
CA GLU A 190 -10.43 -7.97 -18.18
C GLU A 190 -11.15 -9.00 -17.30
N PHE A 191 -10.98 -8.92 -15.97
CA PHE A 191 -11.71 -9.76 -15.03
C PHE A 191 -13.23 -9.52 -15.10
N THR A 192 -13.64 -8.25 -15.16
CA THR A 192 -15.06 -7.86 -15.26
C THR A 192 -15.67 -8.36 -16.58
N ARG A 193 -14.95 -8.19 -17.70
CA ARG A 193 -15.34 -8.68 -19.02
C ARG A 193 -15.52 -10.20 -19.00
N ALA A 194 -14.52 -10.92 -18.50
CA ALA A 194 -14.53 -12.39 -18.44
C ALA A 194 -15.68 -12.93 -17.57
N LYS A 195 -15.94 -12.28 -16.43
CA LYS A 195 -17.05 -12.63 -15.54
C LYS A 195 -18.41 -12.44 -16.22
N ASN A 196 -18.62 -11.27 -16.81
CA ASN A 196 -19.85 -10.97 -17.56
C ASN A 196 -20.08 -11.94 -18.71
N TYR A 197 -19.02 -12.27 -19.46
CA TYR A 197 -19.09 -13.24 -20.55
C TYR A 197 -19.45 -14.63 -20.05
N PHE A 198 -18.83 -15.09 -18.96
CA PHE A 198 -19.15 -16.37 -18.34
C PHE A 198 -20.60 -16.45 -17.86
N GLU A 199 -21.12 -15.40 -17.22
CA GLU A 199 -22.52 -15.33 -16.80
C GLU A 199 -23.49 -15.40 -17.98
N GLN A 200 -23.15 -14.77 -19.11
CA GLN A 200 -23.95 -14.86 -20.34
C GLN A 200 -23.90 -16.27 -20.96
N LEU A 201 -22.73 -16.91 -20.98
CA LEU A 201 -22.59 -18.30 -21.45
C LEU A 201 -23.44 -19.26 -20.62
N MET A 202 -23.43 -19.11 -19.29
CA MET A 202 -24.25 -19.92 -18.38
C MET A 202 -25.76 -19.79 -18.68
N LYS A 203 -26.21 -18.59 -19.05
CA LYS A 203 -27.63 -18.34 -19.38
C LYS A 203 -28.01 -18.84 -20.77
N ASN A 204 -27.15 -18.64 -21.76
CA ASN A 204 -27.53 -18.72 -23.17
C ASN A 204 -26.97 -19.95 -23.90
N SER A 205 -25.95 -20.61 -23.36
CA SER A 205 -25.23 -21.68 -24.07
C SER A 205 -24.62 -22.72 -23.12
N PRO A 206 -25.41 -23.37 -22.25
CA PRO A 206 -24.90 -24.39 -21.33
C PRO A 206 -24.24 -25.58 -22.06
N ASP A 207 -24.63 -25.87 -23.30
CA ASP A 207 -24.00 -26.92 -24.10
C ASP A 207 -22.57 -26.56 -24.54
N LYS A 208 -22.27 -25.27 -24.79
CA LYS A 208 -20.89 -24.83 -25.05
C LYS A 208 -19.99 -25.06 -23.84
N ILE A 209 -20.54 -24.87 -22.63
CA ILE A 209 -19.80 -25.12 -21.38
C ILE A 209 -19.43 -26.59 -21.29
N LYS A 210 -20.39 -27.49 -21.53
CA LYS A 210 -20.12 -28.94 -21.58
C LYS A 210 -19.03 -29.29 -22.60
N GLN A 211 -19.11 -28.72 -23.81
CA GLN A 211 -18.12 -28.95 -24.86
C GLN A 211 -16.70 -28.55 -24.43
N VAL A 212 -16.52 -27.44 -23.71
CA VAL A 212 -15.19 -27.04 -23.21
C VAL A 212 -14.63 -28.11 -22.26
N PHE A 213 -15.44 -28.67 -21.35
CA PHE A 213 -14.99 -29.72 -20.45
C PHE A 213 -14.74 -31.06 -21.16
N GLU A 214 -15.57 -31.41 -22.15
CA GLU A 214 -15.43 -32.64 -22.93
C GLU A 214 -14.21 -32.60 -23.88
N ASN A 215 -13.86 -31.42 -24.38
CA ASN A 215 -12.78 -31.22 -25.35
C ASN A 215 -11.45 -30.78 -24.75
N LYS A 216 -11.27 -30.86 -23.42
CA LYS A 216 -9.98 -30.54 -22.78
C LYS A 216 -8.85 -31.34 -23.42
N ASP A 217 -7.83 -30.65 -23.92
CA ASP A 217 -6.66 -31.32 -24.51
C ASP A 217 -5.75 -31.83 -23.39
N LYS A 218 -5.53 -33.15 -23.36
CA LYS A 218 -4.69 -33.83 -22.36
C LYS A 218 -3.23 -33.37 -22.35
N LYS A 219 -2.78 -32.63 -23.37
CA LYS A 219 -1.43 -32.05 -23.43
C LYS A 219 -1.24 -30.82 -22.54
N PHE A 220 -2.31 -30.14 -22.17
CA PHE A 220 -2.23 -28.94 -21.35
C PHE A 220 -2.52 -29.22 -19.88
N GLU A 221 -1.85 -28.47 -19.00
CA GLU A 221 -2.19 -28.39 -17.59
C GLU A 221 -3.33 -27.37 -17.43
N TYR A 222 -4.42 -27.79 -16.80
CA TYR A 222 -5.58 -26.95 -16.53
C TYR A 222 -5.62 -26.54 -15.06
N MET A 223 -5.71 -25.25 -14.81
CA MET A 223 -5.83 -24.66 -13.47
C MET A 223 -7.24 -24.10 -13.27
N ASN A 224 -7.60 -23.84 -12.00
CA ASN A 224 -8.78 -23.03 -11.70
C ASN A 224 -8.57 -21.61 -12.25
N CYS A 225 -9.51 -21.17 -13.09
CA CYS A 225 -9.51 -19.82 -13.60
C CYS A 225 -9.82 -18.84 -12.45
N PRO A 226 -9.00 -17.80 -12.25
CA PRO A 226 -9.25 -16.85 -11.16
C PRO A 226 -10.51 -16.00 -11.37
N SER A 227 -11.01 -15.90 -12.61
CA SER A 227 -12.27 -15.19 -12.92
C SER A 227 -13.49 -16.09 -12.76
N CYS A 228 -13.64 -17.16 -13.57
CA CYS A 228 -14.85 -17.99 -13.54
C CYS A 228 -14.82 -19.13 -12.50
N LYS A 229 -13.70 -19.31 -11.80
CA LYS A 229 -13.47 -20.34 -10.76
C LYS A 229 -13.68 -21.78 -11.26
N LYS A 230 -13.60 -22.01 -12.57
CA LYS A 230 -13.64 -23.33 -13.20
C LYS A 230 -12.25 -23.78 -13.59
N GLU A 231 -11.99 -25.09 -13.52
CA GLU A 231 -10.73 -25.71 -13.96
C GLU A 231 -10.65 -25.71 -15.50
N THR A 232 -10.56 -24.53 -16.11
CA THR A 232 -10.56 -24.33 -17.57
C THR A 232 -9.48 -23.33 -18.00
N PHE A 233 -8.56 -22.98 -17.09
CA PHE A 233 -7.43 -22.11 -17.39
C PHE A 233 -6.27 -22.94 -17.94
N VAL A 234 -6.00 -22.82 -19.23
CA VAL A 234 -4.85 -23.45 -19.88
C VAL A 234 -3.59 -22.70 -19.48
N LYS A 235 -2.74 -23.40 -18.72
CA LYS A 235 -1.47 -22.91 -18.25
C LYS A 235 -0.44 -23.00 -19.38
N LEU A 236 0.05 -21.85 -19.85
CA LEU A 236 1.08 -21.79 -20.89
C LEU A 236 2.50 -21.79 -20.31
N GLY A 237 2.63 -21.32 -19.08
CA GLY A 237 3.89 -21.38 -18.36
C GLY A 237 3.74 -20.88 -16.93
N ASN A 238 4.81 -21.06 -16.18
CA ASN A 238 4.93 -20.63 -14.81
C ASN A 238 5.78 -19.37 -14.71
N LEU A 239 5.43 -18.53 -13.74
CA LEU A 239 6.41 -17.69 -13.11
C LEU A 239 7.09 -18.53 -12.05
N ILE A 240 8.30 -18.94 -12.40
CA ILE A 240 9.13 -19.73 -11.52
C ILE A 240 10.09 -18.77 -10.85
N ASP A 241 9.99 -18.68 -9.53
CA ASP A 241 11.05 -18.12 -8.71
C ASP A 241 11.70 -19.28 -7.93
N TYR A 242 12.91 -19.64 -8.36
CA TYR A 242 13.74 -20.72 -7.82
C TYR A 242 13.03 -22.07 -7.57
N GLY A 243 12.35 -22.59 -8.59
CA GLY A 243 11.65 -23.88 -8.51
C GLY A 243 10.39 -23.86 -7.65
N ARG A 244 9.98 -22.70 -7.16
CA ARG A 244 8.66 -22.45 -6.60
C ARG A 244 7.83 -21.73 -7.65
N ASP A 245 6.61 -22.22 -7.85
CA ASP A 245 5.62 -21.49 -8.62
C ASP A 245 5.14 -20.32 -7.78
N ILE A 246 5.49 -19.10 -8.22
CA ILE A 246 4.98 -17.85 -7.64
C ILE A 246 3.79 -17.30 -8.43
N GLY A 247 3.51 -17.88 -9.60
CA GLY A 247 2.37 -17.52 -10.43
C GLY A 247 2.37 -18.32 -11.73
N TYR A 248 1.36 -18.08 -12.55
CA TYR A 248 1.22 -18.71 -13.86
C TYR A 248 0.57 -17.77 -14.88
N TYR A 249 0.89 -17.97 -16.15
CA TYR A 249 0.31 -17.21 -17.26
C TYR A 249 -0.30 -18.16 -18.29
N GLY A 250 -1.26 -17.66 -19.07
CA GLY A 250 -2.08 -18.48 -19.94
C GLY A 250 -3.48 -17.91 -20.14
N SER A 251 -4.45 -18.74 -20.49
CA SER A 251 -5.79 -18.27 -20.81
C SER A 251 -6.87 -19.26 -20.43
N CYS A 252 -8.05 -18.75 -20.07
CA CYS A 252 -9.23 -19.57 -19.81
C CYS A 252 -10.01 -19.87 -21.10
N GLU A 253 -10.18 -21.14 -21.43
CA GLU A 253 -11.00 -21.56 -22.58
C GLU A 253 -12.49 -21.30 -22.39
N LEU A 254 -12.92 -21.02 -21.16
CA LEU A 254 -14.34 -20.82 -20.83
C LEU A 254 -14.74 -19.36 -20.76
N CYS A 255 -14.02 -18.54 -19.99
CA CYS A 255 -14.34 -17.12 -19.82
C CYS A 255 -13.42 -16.18 -20.63
N GLU A 256 -12.50 -16.74 -21.41
CA GLU A 256 -11.61 -16.01 -22.31
C GLU A 256 -10.73 -14.95 -21.63
N ILE A 257 -10.53 -15.04 -20.31
CA ILE A 257 -9.51 -14.24 -19.63
C ILE A 257 -8.13 -14.75 -20.04
N SER A 258 -7.18 -13.84 -20.26
CA SER A 258 -5.82 -14.15 -20.65
C SER A 258 -4.84 -13.33 -19.83
N PHE A 259 -3.81 -13.99 -19.30
CA PHE A 259 -2.69 -13.33 -18.64
C PHE A 259 -1.43 -13.57 -19.44
N LYS A 260 -0.75 -12.48 -19.75
CA LYS A 260 0.62 -12.51 -20.23
C LYS A 260 1.58 -12.67 -19.03
N LYS A 261 2.85 -12.87 -19.34
CA LYS A 261 3.89 -13.05 -18.30
C LYS A 261 4.06 -11.81 -17.41
N ASP A 262 3.98 -10.62 -17.99
CA ASP A 262 4.03 -9.34 -17.27
C ASP A 262 2.79 -9.11 -16.39
N ASP A 263 1.61 -9.52 -16.84
CA ASP A 263 0.39 -9.51 -16.01
C ASP A 263 0.57 -10.42 -14.80
N ALA A 264 1.08 -11.64 -15.03
CA ALA A 264 1.37 -12.60 -13.98
C ALA A 264 2.42 -12.06 -12.98
N GLN A 265 3.40 -11.30 -13.44
CA GLN A 265 4.41 -10.67 -12.60
C GLN A 265 3.79 -9.60 -11.71
N PHE A 266 2.96 -8.72 -12.28
CA PHE A 266 2.18 -7.75 -11.52
C PHE A 266 1.33 -8.45 -10.43
N LEU A 267 0.62 -9.52 -10.78
CA LEU A 267 -0.17 -10.29 -9.83
C LEU A 267 0.69 -10.79 -8.66
N SER A 268 1.83 -11.41 -8.96
CA SER A 268 2.75 -11.93 -7.92
C SER A 268 3.35 -10.85 -7.00
N MET A 269 3.43 -9.61 -7.48
CA MET A 269 3.99 -8.47 -6.73
C MET A 269 2.95 -7.78 -5.85
N TYR A 270 1.67 -7.79 -6.25
CA TYR A 270 0.63 -6.97 -5.62
C TYR A 270 -0.43 -7.77 -4.88
N THR A 271 -0.58 -9.07 -5.14
CA THR A 271 -1.61 -9.89 -4.49
C THR A 271 -1.04 -11.00 -3.63
N THR A 272 -1.86 -11.46 -2.68
CA THR A 272 -1.52 -12.64 -1.86
C THR A 272 -1.66 -13.95 -2.63
N SER A 273 -2.54 -13.98 -3.64
CA SER A 273 -2.77 -15.11 -4.55
C SER A 273 -3.55 -14.67 -5.79
N TYR A 274 -3.64 -15.54 -6.80
CA TYR A 274 -4.46 -15.29 -8.00
C TYR A 274 -5.95 -15.29 -7.66
N GLU A 275 -6.37 -16.12 -6.71
CA GLU A 275 -7.77 -16.26 -6.31
C GLU A 275 -8.32 -15.02 -5.63
N LYS A 276 -7.48 -14.33 -4.84
CA LYS A 276 -7.83 -13.09 -4.13
C LYS A 276 -7.69 -11.82 -4.96
N PHE A 277 -7.15 -11.90 -6.18
CA PHE A 277 -6.95 -10.72 -7.01
C PHE A 277 -8.23 -9.89 -7.18
N GLU A 278 -9.37 -10.53 -7.46
CA GLU A 278 -10.65 -9.82 -7.65
C GLU A 278 -11.04 -8.99 -6.42
N GLU A 279 -10.71 -9.48 -5.23
CA GLU A 279 -10.98 -8.83 -3.94
C GLU A 279 -9.98 -7.69 -3.65
N GLU A 280 -8.72 -7.88 -4.05
CA GLU A 280 -7.61 -6.98 -3.72
C GLU A 280 -7.41 -5.86 -4.77
N ILE A 281 -7.80 -6.08 -6.04
CA ILE A 281 -7.43 -5.19 -7.16
C ILE A 281 -7.99 -3.78 -7.05
N TYR A 282 -9.19 -3.64 -6.51
CA TYR A 282 -9.79 -2.33 -6.32
C TYR A 282 -9.00 -1.53 -5.27
N SER A 283 -8.63 -2.17 -4.15
CA SER A 283 -7.79 -1.56 -3.10
C SER A 283 -6.41 -1.19 -3.61
N ILE A 284 -5.80 -2.05 -4.43
CA ILE A 284 -4.51 -1.78 -5.10
C ILE A 284 -4.64 -0.55 -6.01
N SER A 285 -5.67 -0.50 -6.85
CA SER A 285 -5.91 0.63 -7.76
C SER A 285 -6.17 1.93 -6.98
N LYS A 286 -6.96 1.86 -5.89
CA LYS A 286 -7.23 3.00 -5.01
C LYS A 286 -5.95 3.53 -4.36
N MET A 287 -5.10 2.64 -3.86
CA MET A 287 -3.81 3.00 -3.27
C MET A 287 -2.87 3.66 -4.30
N LEU A 288 -2.80 3.12 -5.53
CA LEU A 288 -1.98 3.68 -6.60
C LEU A 288 -2.48 5.06 -7.05
N VAL A 289 -3.79 5.22 -7.26
CA VAL A 289 -4.39 6.52 -7.57
C VAL A 289 -4.11 7.51 -6.45
N LEU A 290 -4.33 7.14 -5.20
CA LEU A 290 -4.05 8.01 -4.07
C LEU A 290 -2.59 8.47 -4.08
N ARG A 291 -1.62 7.54 -4.17
CA ARG A 291 -0.18 7.87 -4.21
C ARG A 291 0.20 8.77 -5.37
N ILE A 292 -0.31 8.51 -6.57
CA ILE A 292 -0.02 9.33 -7.76
C ILE A 292 -0.60 10.74 -7.62
N PHE A 293 -1.83 10.86 -7.11
CA PHE A 293 -2.55 12.14 -7.05
C PHE A 293 -2.26 12.96 -5.80
N THR A 294 -1.61 12.39 -4.78
CA THR A 294 -1.20 13.09 -3.54
C THR A 294 0.31 13.22 -3.40
N ASN A 295 1.08 12.86 -4.41
CA ASN A 295 2.52 12.96 -4.41
C ASN A 295 2.97 14.43 -4.22
N ASP A 296 4.07 14.64 -3.48
CA ASP A 296 4.63 15.98 -3.21
C ASP A 296 5.02 16.78 -4.47
N LEU A 297 5.14 16.10 -5.62
CA LEU A 297 5.37 16.76 -6.91
C LEU A 297 4.07 16.74 -7.72
N PRO A 298 3.43 17.91 -7.98
CA PRO A 298 2.27 18.00 -8.85
C PRO A 298 2.54 17.36 -10.21
N ILE A 299 1.53 16.73 -10.80
CA ILE A 299 1.67 15.96 -12.06
C ILE A 299 2.19 16.85 -13.20
N GLU A 300 1.77 18.11 -13.25
CA GLU A 300 2.24 19.10 -14.24
C GLU A 300 3.77 19.33 -14.20
N ASN A 301 4.43 18.99 -13.10
CA ASN A 301 5.87 19.14 -12.91
C ASN A 301 6.64 17.82 -13.12
N LYS A 302 5.97 16.73 -13.49
CA LYS A 302 6.61 15.44 -13.85
C LYS A 302 7.26 15.51 -15.23
N LYS A 303 8.04 14.48 -15.59
CA LYS A 303 8.63 14.37 -16.94
C LYS A 303 7.52 14.28 -17.99
N GLN A 304 7.77 14.85 -19.17
CA GLN A 304 6.78 14.88 -20.26
C GLN A 304 6.30 13.48 -20.68
N ASP A 305 7.18 12.47 -20.66
CA ASP A 305 6.80 11.08 -20.96
C ASP A 305 5.86 10.49 -19.91
N ASP A 306 6.04 10.83 -18.62
CA ASP A 306 5.19 10.36 -17.53
C ASP A 306 3.80 11.01 -17.61
N ILE A 307 3.76 12.31 -17.90
CA ILE A 307 2.51 13.04 -18.15
C ILE A 307 1.77 12.42 -19.34
N ARG A 308 2.48 12.12 -20.43
CA ARG A 308 1.88 11.46 -21.60
C ARG A 308 1.25 10.12 -21.22
N LYS A 309 2.00 9.25 -20.52
CA LYS A 309 1.49 7.94 -20.06
C LYS A 309 0.28 8.08 -19.15
N LEU A 310 0.31 8.98 -18.17
CA LEU A 310 -0.82 9.22 -17.27
C LEU A 310 -2.07 9.71 -18.03
N ARG A 311 -1.89 10.56 -19.04
CA ARG A 311 -2.99 10.99 -19.91
C ARG A 311 -3.54 9.85 -20.76
N GLU A 312 -2.68 9.00 -21.31
CA GLU A 312 -3.10 7.80 -22.06
C GLU A 312 -3.91 6.85 -21.16
N ILE A 313 -3.41 6.55 -19.95
CA ILE A 313 -4.12 5.76 -18.93
C ILE A 313 -5.48 6.39 -18.61
N TYR A 314 -5.52 7.70 -18.33
CA TYR A 314 -6.78 8.38 -18.03
C TYR A 314 -7.77 8.33 -19.20
N GLN A 315 -7.31 8.54 -20.43
CA GLN A 315 -8.17 8.47 -21.62
C GLN A 315 -8.71 7.05 -21.85
N SER A 316 -7.93 6.02 -21.58
CA SER A 316 -8.35 4.62 -21.71
C SER A 316 -9.28 4.17 -20.59
N TYR A 317 -9.16 4.75 -19.39
CA TYR A 317 -9.75 4.23 -18.16
C TYR A 317 -10.46 5.29 -17.29
N SER A 318 -10.97 6.35 -17.90
CA SER A 318 -11.52 7.51 -17.18
C SER A 318 -12.62 7.11 -16.20
N ASN A 319 -13.54 6.24 -16.60
CA ASN A 319 -14.66 5.83 -15.74
C ASN A 319 -14.18 5.17 -14.44
N GLU A 320 -13.19 4.27 -14.52
CA GLU A 320 -12.63 3.58 -13.37
C GLU A 320 -11.86 4.55 -12.46
N ILE A 321 -11.07 5.45 -13.05
CA ILE A 321 -10.30 6.44 -12.29
C ILE A 321 -11.25 7.44 -11.61
N ASP A 322 -12.27 7.94 -12.30
CA ASP A 322 -13.28 8.84 -11.74
C ASP A 322 -13.96 8.24 -10.50
N LEU A 323 -14.35 6.95 -10.59
CA LEU A 323 -14.97 6.24 -9.46
C LEU A 323 -14.01 6.14 -8.27
N ILE A 324 -12.75 5.78 -8.53
CA ILE A 324 -11.73 5.69 -7.48
C ILE A 324 -11.48 7.06 -6.84
N ILE A 325 -11.41 8.13 -7.62
CA ILE A 325 -11.22 9.50 -7.13
C ILE A 325 -12.41 9.94 -6.26
N VAL A 326 -13.65 9.67 -6.70
CA VAL A 326 -14.85 9.93 -5.89
C VAL A 326 -14.78 9.17 -4.55
N ASP A 327 -14.38 7.90 -4.57
CA ASP A 327 -14.28 7.07 -3.36
C ASP A 327 -13.14 7.48 -2.43
N ILE A 328 -12.07 8.08 -2.96
CA ILE A 328 -10.99 8.69 -2.16
C ILE A 328 -11.48 9.99 -1.52
N ILE A 329 -12.11 10.88 -2.29
CA ILE A 329 -12.58 12.17 -1.78
C ILE A 329 -13.68 11.97 -0.72
N ASN A 330 -14.63 11.06 -0.97
CA ASN A 330 -15.69 10.76 0.00
C ASN A 330 -15.15 10.20 1.31
N TYR A 331 -14.05 9.43 1.27
CA TYR A 331 -13.37 8.95 2.49
C TYR A 331 -12.84 10.13 3.32
N TYR A 332 -12.17 11.09 2.68
CA TYR A 332 -11.69 12.29 3.37
C TYR A 332 -12.82 13.20 3.88
N ILE A 333 -13.92 13.33 3.12
CA ILE A 333 -15.12 14.05 3.57
C ILE A 333 -15.66 13.40 4.86
N TYR A 334 -15.72 12.06 4.91
CA TYR A 334 -16.15 11.34 6.09
C TYR A 334 -15.27 11.62 7.32
N ASP A 335 -13.94 11.57 7.16
CA ASP A 335 -12.99 11.88 8.23
C ASP A 335 -13.16 13.30 8.77
N ILE A 336 -13.28 14.29 7.87
CA ILE A 336 -13.51 15.70 8.26
C ILE A 336 -14.83 15.84 9.03
N ASN A 337 -15.90 15.18 8.56
CA ASN A 337 -17.21 15.28 9.19
C ASN A 337 -17.24 14.59 10.56
N TYR A 338 -16.47 13.53 10.75
CA TYR A 338 -16.29 12.93 12.08
C TYR A 338 -15.61 13.91 13.04
N ILE A 339 -14.50 14.54 12.63
CA ILE A 339 -13.79 15.54 13.43
C ILE A 339 -14.69 16.75 13.75
N LEU A 340 -15.40 17.27 12.75
CA LEU A 340 -16.33 18.38 12.94
C LEU A 340 -17.45 17.99 13.91
N GLY A 341 -17.95 16.77 13.79
CA GLY A 341 -18.97 16.22 14.67
C GLY A 341 -18.52 16.17 16.12
N ASP A 342 -17.31 15.66 16.38
CA ASP A 342 -16.70 15.63 17.71
C ASP A 342 -16.58 17.04 18.31
N ILE A 343 -16.01 17.99 17.55
CA ILE A 343 -15.79 19.36 18.04
C ILE A 343 -17.12 20.07 18.29
N TYR A 344 -18.09 19.93 17.37
CA TYR A 344 -19.40 20.53 17.53
C TYR A 344 -20.12 19.97 18.77
N PHE A 345 -20.07 18.65 18.94
CA PHE A 345 -20.64 17.97 20.09
C PHE A 345 -20.02 18.47 21.40
N ILE A 346 -18.69 18.48 21.52
CA ILE A 346 -17.99 18.96 22.72
C ILE A 346 -18.35 20.42 23.02
N LYS A 347 -18.44 21.27 22.00
CA LYS A 347 -18.61 22.71 22.18
C LYS A 347 -20.03 23.13 22.54
N TYR A 348 -21.05 22.45 21.99
CA TYR A 348 -22.43 22.94 22.07
C TYR A 348 -23.39 21.99 22.78
N MET A 349 -22.99 20.73 22.96
CA MET A 349 -23.89 19.67 23.41
C MET A 349 -23.42 18.99 24.67
N TYR A 350 -22.11 18.73 24.78
CA TYR A 350 -21.56 18.08 25.95
C TYR A 350 -21.82 18.92 27.21
N GLY A 351 -22.45 18.31 28.21
CA GLY A 351 -22.82 18.97 29.46
C GLY A 351 -24.03 19.91 29.38
N ASN A 352 -24.74 19.97 28.25
CA ASN A 352 -25.96 20.77 28.12
C ASN A 352 -27.19 19.97 28.61
N LEU A 353 -27.78 20.46 29.70
CA LEU A 353 -28.92 19.86 30.41
C LEU A 353 -30.11 19.55 29.50
N GLU A 354 -30.41 20.41 28.51
CA GLU A 354 -31.57 20.22 27.63
C GLU A 354 -31.46 18.93 26.80
N TYR A 355 -30.25 18.61 26.31
CA TYR A 355 -30.02 17.40 25.55
C TYR A 355 -29.99 16.16 26.45
N GLY A 356 -29.47 16.29 27.67
CA GLY A 356 -29.50 15.23 28.68
C GLY A 356 -30.93 14.82 29.06
N GLU A 357 -31.82 15.79 29.27
CA GLU A 357 -33.24 15.52 29.56
C GLU A 357 -33.92 14.76 28.42
N LYS A 358 -33.69 15.15 27.16
CA LYS A 358 -34.25 14.46 25.99
C LYS A 358 -33.79 13.01 25.88
N ILE A 359 -32.52 12.73 26.20
CA ILE A 359 -31.98 11.37 26.27
C ILE A 359 -32.68 10.56 27.37
N ILE A 360 -32.87 11.13 28.56
CA ILE A 360 -33.58 10.48 29.68
C ILE A 360 -35.01 10.09 29.28
N TYR A 361 -35.67 10.90 28.46
CA TYR A 361 -37.01 10.59 27.93
C TYR A 361 -37.02 9.67 26.70
N GLY A 362 -35.85 9.17 26.27
CA GLY A 362 -35.72 8.26 25.13
C GLY A 362 -35.97 8.92 23.76
N GLU A 363 -35.82 10.25 23.67
CA GLU A 363 -35.97 10.97 22.41
C GLU A 363 -34.75 10.73 21.50
N LYS A 364 -35.01 10.49 20.21
CA LYS A 364 -33.93 10.51 19.21
C LYS A 364 -33.54 11.95 18.93
N LEU A 365 -32.28 12.25 19.18
CA LEU A 365 -31.73 13.57 18.94
C LEU A 365 -31.07 13.64 17.57
N TYR A 366 -31.55 14.57 16.76
CA TYR A 366 -31.05 14.81 15.43
C TYR A 366 -30.80 16.30 15.23
N LYS A 367 -29.68 16.64 14.60
CA LYS A 367 -29.35 18.03 14.31
C LYS A 367 -28.64 18.18 12.99
N TYR A 368 -29.11 19.18 12.29
CA TYR A 368 -28.53 19.69 11.09
C TYR A 368 -27.37 20.65 11.42
N VAL A 369 -26.21 20.36 10.84
CA VAL A 369 -25.03 21.24 10.86
C VAL A 369 -24.66 21.56 9.41
N ASN A 370 -24.71 22.84 9.08
CA ASN A 370 -24.17 23.34 7.82
C ASN A 370 -22.65 23.42 7.94
N GLY A 371 -21.91 22.45 7.40
CA GLY A 371 -20.45 22.34 7.54
C GLY A 371 -19.69 23.66 7.32
N PRO A 372 -19.99 24.43 6.25
CA PRO A 372 -19.41 25.74 5.99
C PRO A 372 -19.45 26.75 7.13
N ASP A 373 -20.56 26.82 7.87
CA ASP A 373 -20.74 27.79 8.95
C ASP A 373 -19.83 27.49 10.17
N TYR A 374 -19.21 26.30 10.17
CA TYR A 374 -18.42 25.79 11.28
C TYR A 374 -17.02 25.32 10.86
N TYR A 375 -16.56 25.60 9.63
CA TYR A 375 -15.19 25.29 9.23
C TYR A 375 -14.15 26.04 10.07
N ASP A 376 -14.48 27.21 10.62
CA ASP A 376 -13.66 27.92 11.60
C ASP A 376 -13.35 27.08 12.85
N LEU A 377 -14.22 26.12 13.20
CA LEU A 377 -14.01 25.24 14.35
C LEU A 377 -12.89 24.23 14.11
N ILE A 378 -12.67 23.83 12.85
CA ILE A 378 -11.68 22.83 12.45
C ILE A 378 -10.49 23.42 11.69
N SER A 379 -10.51 24.72 11.38
CA SER A 379 -9.47 25.40 10.60
C SER A 379 -8.07 25.34 11.22
N HIS A 380 -8.00 25.13 12.55
CA HIS A 380 -6.75 25.00 13.29
C HIS A 380 -6.34 23.55 13.54
N ASP A 381 -7.20 22.58 13.23
CA ASP A 381 -6.93 21.17 13.41
C ASP A 381 -5.85 20.68 12.43
N HIS A 382 -4.81 20.02 12.94
CA HIS A 382 -3.67 19.59 12.14
C HIS A 382 -4.07 18.53 11.12
N THR A 383 -4.93 17.58 11.51
CA THR A 383 -5.41 16.49 10.65
C THR A 383 -6.23 17.05 9.50
N VAL A 384 -7.13 18.01 9.77
CA VAL A 384 -7.93 18.67 8.74
C VAL A 384 -7.06 19.45 7.76
N LYS A 385 -6.01 20.13 8.23
CA LYS A 385 -5.03 20.80 7.35
C LYS A 385 -4.31 19.83 6.42
N GLU A 386 -3.90 18.67 6.95
CA GLU A 386 -3.25 17.64 6.14
C GLU A 386 -4.20 17.05 5.09
N ILE A 387 -5.43 16.72 5.49
CA ILE A 387 -6.48 16.23 4.58
C ILE A 387 -6.76 17.27 3.49
N LYS A 388 -6.88 18.55 3.85
CA LYS A 388 -7.06 19.63 2.87
C LYS A 388 -5.93 19.66 1.85
N SER A 389 -4.68 19.60 2.30
CA SER A 389 -3.51 19.59 1.40
C SER A 389 -3.58 18.44 0.40
N LYS A 390 -3.97 17.24 0.86
CA LYS A 390 -4.15 16.06 -0.02
C LYS A 390 -5.30 16.25 -1.00
N LEU A 391 -6.45 16.77 -0.54
CA LEU A 391 -7.60 17.05 -1.41
C LEU A 391 -7.29 18.12 -2.47
N SER A 392 -6.50 19.15 -2.13
CA SER A 392 -6.02 20.15 -3.11
C SER A 392 -5.17 19.50 -4.20
N LEU A 393 -4.21 18.66 -3.80
CA LEU A 393 -3.37 17.93 -4.77
C LEU A 393 -4.22 17.01 -5.66
N ILE A 394 -5.18 16.28 -5.09
CA ILE A 394 -6.09 15.42 -5.86
C ILE A 394 -6.87 16.23 -6.88
N ARG A 395 -7.47 17.35 -6.47
CA ARG A 395 -8.23 18.24 -7.34
C ARG A 395 -7.35 18.74 -8.50
N ASP A 396 -6.21 19.35 -8.18
CA ASP A 396 -5.37 20.01 -9.17
C ASP A 396 -4.77 18.99 -10.15
N ASN A 397 -4.32 17.83 -9.65
CA ASN A 397 -3.79 16.74 -10.48
C ASN A 397 -4.86 16.11 -11.36
N TYR A 398 -6.08 15.90 -10.84
CA TYR A 398 -7.19 15.41 -11.63
C TYR A 398 -7.62 16.40 -12.71
N ASP A 399 -7.73 17.69 -12.36
CA ASP A 399 -8.16 18.70 -13.31
C ASP A 399 -7.15 18.85 -14.47
N TYR A 400 -5.86 18.76 -14.16
CA TYR A 400 -4.78 18.74 -15.15
C TYR A 400 -4.83 17.54 -16.11
N LEU A 401 -5.14 16.33 -15.60
CA LEU A 401 -5.24 15.12 -16.43
C LEU A 401 -6.55 15.04 -17.21
N SER A 402 -7.63 15.58 -16.65
CA SER A 402 -8.98 15.47 -17.19
C SER A 402 -9.37 16.60 -18.15
N ASP A 403 -8.48 17.57 -18.36
CA ASP A 403 -8.70 18.81 -19.10
C ASP A 403 -9.83 19.66 -18.51
N GLY A 404 -9.77 19.94 -17.20
CA GLY A 404 -10.69 20.87 -16.54
C GLY A 404 -12.04 20.27 -16.15
N LYS A 405 -12.12 18.96 -15.87
CA LYS A 405 -13.40 18.25 -15.64
C LYS A 405 -13.68 17.92 -14.18
N PHE A 406 -13.00 18.56 -13.22
CA PHE A 406 -13.24 18.28 -11.81
C PHE A 406 -14.70 18.52 -11.37
N ASP A 407 -15.42 19.46 -11.99
CA ASP A 407 -16.86 19.70 -11.75
C ASP A 407 -17.74 18.44 -11.93
N LEU A 408 -17.32 17.49 -12.77
CA LEU A 408 -18.05 16.23 -12.97
C LEU A 408 -17.87 15.28 -11.79
N ILE A 409 -16.69 15.29 -11.16
CA ILE A 409 -16.41 14.54 -9.93
C ILE A 409 -17.21 15.13 -8.78
N GLN A 410 -17.19 16.46 -8.63
CA GLN A 410 -17.89 17.15 -7.55
C GLN A 410 -19.39 16.83 -7.48
N LYS A 411 -20.05 16.67 -8.64
CA LYS A 411 -21.46 16.28 -8.72
C LYS A 411 -21.76 14.88 -8.18
N ARG A 412 -20.75 14.02 -8.05
CA ARG A 412 -20.86 12.63 -7.55
C ARG A 412 -20.44 12.50 -6.08
N LEU A 413 -19.92 13.56 -5.46
CA LEU A 413 -19.51 13.54 -4.06
C LEU A 413 -20.72 13.50 -3.12
N LEU A 414 -20.50 12.94 -1.93
CA LEU A 414 -21.47 12.98 -0.84
C LEU A 414 -21.70 14.42 -0.42
N LYS A 415 -22.98 14.84 -0.44
CA LYS A 415 -23.41 16.16 0.06
C LYS A 415 -23.80 16.13 1.52
N GLU A 416 -24.17 14.95 1.99
CA GLU A 416 -24.74 14.72 3.31
C GLU A 416 -24.02 13.52 3.93
N THR A 417 -23.64 13.67 5.19
CA THR A 417 -23.07 12.58 5.98
C THR A 417 -23.64 12.59 7.40
N TYR A 418 -23.58 11.45 8.06
CA TYR A 418 -24.06 11.30 9.42
C TYR A 418 -22.90 10.97 10.35
N CYS A 419 -22.81 11.73 11.44
CA CYS A 419 -21.88 11.48 12.52
C CYS A 419 -22.67 11.06 13.78
N TYR A 420 -22.24 9.97 14.41
CA TYR A 420 -22.90 9.38 15.58
C TYR A 420 -22.03 9.60 16.81
N GLN A 421 -22.63 10.16 17.86
CA GLN A 421 -21.95 10.51 19.10
C GLN A 421 -22.66 9.84 20.28
N GLN A 422 -21.90 9.15 21.13
CA GLN A 422 -22.42 8.51 22.34
C GLN A 422 -22.12 9.37 23.56
N MET A 423 -23.09 9.48 24.47
CA MET A 423 -22.88 10.21 25.72
C MET A 423 -23.68 9.61 26.88
N SER A 424 -23.13 9.74 28.08
CA SER A 424 -23.80 9.36 29.33
C SER A 424 -24.22 10.61 30.08
N TYR A 425 -25.47 10.62 30.58
CA TYR A 425 -26.00 11.71 31.38
C TYR A 425 -26.47 11.22 32.76
N PRO A 426 -26.11 11.90 33.86
CA PRO A 426 -26.60 11.53 35.18
C PRO A 426 -28.11 11.76 35.25
N ASN A 427 -28.86 10.71 35.62
CA ASN A 427 -30.32 10.78 35.74
C ASN A 427 -30.69 11.56 37.01
N PRO A 428 -31.23 12.79 36.91
CA PRO A 428 -31.62 13.56 38.09
C PRO A 428 -32.84 12.96 38.82
N HIS A 429 -33.48 11.95 38.24
CA HIS A 429 -34.63 11.24 38.80
C HIS A 429 -34.27 9.89 39.43
N MET A 430 -33.04 9.39 39.25
CA MET A 430 -32.57 8.12 39.82
C MET A 430 -31.13 8.29 40.35
N ASP A 431 -30.97 8.27 41.68
CA ASP A 431 -29.67 8.48 42.33
C ASP A 431 -28.60 7.50 41.81
N ASN A 432 -27.52 8.05 41.25
CA ASN A 432 -26.34 7.35 40.72
C ASN A 432 -26.55 6.47 39.47
N GLU A 433 -27.65 6.63 38.72
CA GLU A 433 -27.79 5.98 37.41
C GLU A 433 -27.44 6.96 36.28
N GLU A 434 -26.54 6.56 35.39
CA GLU A 434 -26.29 7.25 34.13
C GLU A 434 -27.16 6.64 33.03
N VAL A 435 -27.75 7.50 32.19
CA VAL A 435 -28.46 7.09 30.98
C VAL A 435 -27.55 7.34 29.79
N GLU A 436 -27.27 6.29 29.02
CA GLU A 436 -26.59 6.39 27.74
C GLU A 436 -27.57 6.81 26.65
N GLY A 437 -27.15 7.76 25.82
CA GLY A 437 -27.90 8.21 24.66
C GLY A 437 -26.99 8.39 23.45
N GLU A 438 -27.55 8.05 22.29
CA GLU A 438 -26.92 8.30 21.00
C GLU A 438 -27.50 9.56 20.35
N TYR A 439 -26.60 10.39 19.85
CA TYR A 439 -26.93 11.58 19.09
C TYR A 439 -26.47 11.44 17.64
N THR A 440 -27.33 11.81 16.69
CA THR A 440 -26.97 11.87 15.27
C THR A 440 -26.86 13.32 14.78
N LEU A 441 -25.64 13.72 14.37
CA LEU A 441 -25.41 14.94 13.60
C LEU A 441 -25.54 14.61 12.11
N GLU A 442 -26.45 15.28 11.40
CA GLU A 442 -26.39 15.34 9.94
C GLU A 442 -25.57 16.56 9.54
N ILE A 443 -24.45 16.31 8.87
CA ILE A 443 -23.51 17.33 8.43
C ILE A 443 -23.63 17.44 6.92
N HIS A 444 -23.99 18.64 6.47
CA HIS A 444 -24.04 19.00 5.05
C HIS A 444 -22.69 19.61 4.65
N PHE A 445 -22.08 19.02 3.64
CA PHE A 445 -20.75 19.40 3.17
C PHE A 445 -20.86 20.17 1.86
N ASP A 446 -20.39 21.42 1.86
CA ASP A 446 -20.17 22.18 0.63
C ASP A 446 -18.67 22.15 0.30
N PHE A 447 -18.35 21.50 -0.82
CA PHE A 447 -16.98 21.30 -1.27
C PHE A 447 -16.34 22.60 -1.76
N ASP A 448 -17.09 23.48 -2.44
CA ASP A 448 -16.53 24.74 -2.96
C ASP A 448 -16.12 25.64 -1.79
N LEU A 449 -17.01 25.78 -0.81
CA LEU A 449 -16.74 26.56 0.39
C LEU A 449 -15.60 25.96 1.23
N PHE A 450 -15.43 24.64 1.24
CA PHE A 450 -14.33 24.00 1.98
C PHE A 450 -12.94 24.42 1.48
N PHE A 451 -12.73 24.52 0.17
CA PHE A 451 -11.46 24.99 -0.38
C PHE A 451 -11.22 26.47 -0.09
N ASP A 452 -12.28 27.28 -0.16
CA ASP A 452 -12.23 28.73 -0.01
C ASP A 452 -12.04 29.17 1.46
N CYS A 453 -12.72 28.54 2.41
CA CYS A 453 -12.77 28.97 3.82
C CYS A 453 -11.45 28.78 4.59
N ILE A 454 -10.51 27.95 4.12
CA ILE A 454 -9.25 27.66 4.84
C ILE A 454 -8.04 28.34 4.14
N ASN A 455 -8.28 29.28 3.23
CA ASN A 455 -7.23 30.11 2.58
C ASN A 455 -7.08 31.50 3.24
N LEU A 456 -7.69 31.71 4.41
CA LEU A 456 -7.52 32.85 5.31
C LEU A 456 -6.80 32.38 6.58
#